data_AF-A0A662U4X2-F1
#
_entry.id   AF-A0A662U4X2-F1
#
_cell.length_a   1.000
_cell.length_b   1.000
_cell.length_c   1.000
_cell.angle_alpha   90.00
_cell.angle_beta   90.00
_cell.angle_gamma   90.00
#
_symmetry.space_group_name_H-M   'P 1'
#
loop_
_entity.id
_entity.type
_entity.pdbx_description
1 polymer ?
#
loop_
_entity_poly.entity_id
_entity_poly.type
_entity_poly.pdbx_seq_one_letter_code
_entity_poly.pdbx_strand_id
1 'polypeptide(L)'
;MGTRTSYFTAGRATALQKILAEKVTLNEYLSRLRSVAGLDLAYVGRTGIAVATLLKYPELILKEYSVVVGEVDIPYVPGLLAFREAPLMFKAYEKLGADADLIIIDG
;
A
#
# COMPACT_ATOMS: atom_id res chain seq x y z
N MET A 1 -20.13 -16.57 12.08
CA MET A 1 -20.05 -16.44 10.61
C MET A 1 -20.78 -15.16 10.22
N GLY A 2 -20.19 -14.01 10.55
CA GLY A 2 -20.80 -12.70 10.29
C GLY A 2 -20.23 -12.16 9.00
N THR A 3 -21.09 -11.96 7.99
CA THR A 3 -20.73 -11.23 6.78
C THR A 3 -20.32 -9.82 7.17
N ARG A 4 -19.01 -9.53 7.18
CA ARG A 4 -18.52 -8.15 7.18
C ARG A 4 -18.90 -7.57 5.83
N THR A 5 -20.01 -6.84 5.79
CA THR A 5 -20.46 -6.15 4.58
C THR A 5 -19.41 -5.11 4.21
N SER A 6 -18.65 -5.38 3.16
CA SER A 6 -17.83 -4.37 2.50
C SER A 6 -18.76 -3.27 1.97
N TYR A 7 -18.69 -2.06 2.53
CA TYR A 7 -19.41 -0.87 2.03
C TYR A 7 -18.88 -0.37 0.66
N PHE A 8 -17.96 -1.11 0.05
CA PHE A 8 -17.33 -0.77 -1.20
C PHE A 8 -18.33 -0.83 -2.36
N THR A 9 -18.33 0.23 -3.17
CA THR A 9 -18.89 0.19 -4.52
C THR A 9 -17.91 0.89 -5.45
N ALA A 10 -17.81 0.41 -6.69
CA ALA A 10 -16.93 1.02 -7.69
C ALA A 10 -17.26 2.51 -7.88
N GLY A 11 -18.54 2.88 -7.92
CA GLY A 11 -18.97 4.27 -8.07
C GLY A 11 -18.48 5.19 -6.93
N ARG A 12 -18.54 4.73 -5.68
CA ARG A 12 -18.02 5.50 -4.53
C ARG A 12 -16.49 5.58 -4.55
N ALA A 13 -15.82 4.49 -4.90
CA ALA A 13 -14.37 4.43 -5.01
C ALA A 13 -13.84 5.36 -6.12
N THR A 14 -14.46 5.35 -7.31
CA THR A 14 -14.12 6.29 -8.39
C THR A 14 -14.35 7.74 -7.99
N ALA A 15 -15.45 8.04 -7.28
CA ALA A 15 -15.71 9.39 -6.79
C ALA A 15 -14.61 9.86 -5.81
N LEU A 16 -14.22 9.00 -4.86
CA LEU A 16 -13.14 9.29 -3.93
C LEU A 16 -11.78 9.42 -4.64
N GLN A 17 -11.49 8.57 -5.63
CA GLN A 17 -10.26 8.64 -6.41
C GLN A 17 -10.12 9.99 -7.12
N LYS A 18 -11.20 10.55 -7.67
CA LYS A 18 -11.19 11.90 -8.26
C LYS A 18 -10.83 12.98 -7.25
N ILE A 19 -11.41 12.92 -6.05
CA ILE A 19 -11.11 13.86 -4.95
C ILE A 19 -9.63 13.73 -4.52
N LEU A 20 -9.11 12.50 -4.43
CA LEU A 20 -7.72 12.26 -4.04
C LEU A 20 -6.73 12.67 -5.14
N ALA A 21 -7.09 12.53 -6.41
CA ALA A 21 -6.26 12.94 -7.54
C ALA A 21 -5.95 14.45 -7.51
N GLU A 22 -6.88 15.28 -7.03
CA GLU A 22 -6.67 16.72 -6.84
C GLU A 22 -5.61 17.07 -5.78
N LYS A 23 -5.23 16.11 -4.93
CA LYS A 23 -4.22 16.28 -3.87
C LYS A 23 -2.83 15.82 -4.29
N VAL A 24 -2.68 15.29 -5.51
CA VAL A 24 -1.39 14.77 -5.99
C VAL A 24 -0.46 15.93 -6.34
N THR A 25 0.72 15.94 -5.73
CA THR A 25 1.79 16.88 -6.07
C THR A 25 2.83 16.15 -6.92
N LEU A 26 3.08 16.66 -8.13
CA LEU A 26 4.01 16.04 -9.09
C LEU A 26 5.44 16.61 -9.03
N ASN A 27 5.63 17.72 -8.32
CA ASN A 27 6.89 18.48 -8.33
C ASN A 27 7.53 18.55 -6.94
N GLU A 28 7.53 17.43 -6.21
CA GLU A 28 8.28 17.33 -4.96
C GLU A 28 9.73 16.97 -5.22
N TYR A 29 10.64 17.74 -4.62
CA TYR A 29 12.07 17.48 -4.69
C TYR A 29 12.55 16.79 -3.42
N LEU A 30 13.05 15.56 -3.57
CA LEU A 30 13.66 14.80 -2.47
C LEU A 30 15.13 15.21 -2.36
N SER A 31 15.44 16.06 -1.38
CA SER A 31 16.77 16.66 -1.23
C SER A 31 17.84 15.67 -0.78
N ARG A 32 17.47 14.63 -0.03
CA ARG A 32 18.39 13.57 0.41
C ARG A 32 17.64 12.27 0.67
N LEU A 33 17.99 11.23 -0.09
CA LEU A 33 17.49 9.86 0.10
C LEU A 33 18.51 9.03 0.87
N ARG A 34 18.12 8.48 2.02
CA ARG A 34 18.93 7.55 2.83
C ARG A 34 18.24 6.20 2.99
N SER A 35 16.92 6.18 2.86
CA SER A 35 16.08 5.02 3.05
C SER A 35 14.96 4.98 2.02
N VAL A 36 14.69 3.79 1.50
CA VAL A 36 13.59 3.54 0.56
C VAL A 36 12.78 2.38 1.10
N ALA A 37 11.46 2.56 1.18
CA ALA A 37 10.53 1.49 1.46
C ALA A 37 9.98 0.89 0.17
N GLY A 38 9.77 -0.42 0.17
CA GLY A 38 9.07 -1.16 -0.89
C GLY A 38 7.84 -1.84 -0.30
N LEU A 39 6.69 -1.70 -0.96
CA LEU A 39 5.45 -2.37 -0.56
C LEU A 39 4.91 -3.21 -1.71
N ASP A 40 4.53 -4.45 -1.39
CA ASP A 40 3.90 -5.39 -2.31
C ASP A 40 2.90 -6.27 -1.54
N LEU A 41 1.95 -6.86 -2.25
CA LEU A 41 0.91 -7.72 -1.70
C LEU A 41 0.63 -8.91 -2.61
N ALA A 42 0.81 -10.11 -2.06
CA ALA A 42 0.43 -11.36 -2.72
C ALA A 42 -0.90 -11.91 -2.18
N TYR A 43 -1.55 -12.77 -2.97
CA TYR A 43 -2.83 -13.39 -2.59
C TYR A 43 -2.77 -14.91 -2.56
N VAL A 44 -3.47 -15.49 -1.57
CA VAL A 44 -3.85 -16.90 -1.54
C VAL A 44 -5.37 -16.95 -1.30
N GLY A 45 -6.14 -17.09 -2.39
CA GLY A 45 -7.60 -16.99 -2.34
C GLY A 45 -8.05 -15.58 -1.91
N ARG A 46 -8.76 -15.48 -0.79
CA ARG A 46 -9.17 -14.19 -0.18
C ARG A 46 -8.15 -13.65 0.83
N THR A 47 -7.07 -14.37 1.09
CA THR A 47 -6.04 -13.96 2.04
C THR A 47 -4.99 -13.13 1.31
N GLY A 48 -4.81 -11.88 1.71
CA GLY A 48 -3.69 -11.05 1.31
C GLY A 48 -2.51 -11.22 2.26
N ILE A 49 -1.30 -11.18 1.71
CA ILE A 49 -0.02 -11.19 2.40
C ILE A 49 0.71 -9.93 1.96
N ALA A 50 0.62 -8.87 2.76
CA ALA A 50 1.30 -7.61 2.51
C ALA A 50 2.69 -7.62 3.15
N VAL A 51 3.68 -7.13 2.41
CA VAL A 51 5.06 -7.00 2.86
C VAL A 51 5.49 -5.54 2.70
N ALA A 52 6.14 -5.00 3.73
CA ALA A 52 6.85 -3.73 3.64
C ALA A 52 8.32 -3.97 3.97
N THR A 53 9.23 -3.50 3.13
CA THR A 53 10.69 -3.61 3.33
C THR A 53 11.29 -2.22 3.48
N LEU A 54 12.28 -2.05 4.35
CA LEU A 54 13.11 -0.84 4.43
C LEU A 54 14.52 -1.15 3.91
N LEU A 55 14.98 -0.41 2.91
CA LEU A 55 16.32 -0.53 2.36
C LEU A 55 17.14 0.72 2.67
N LYS A 56 18.42 0.54 2.98
CA LYS A 56 19.39 1.62 2.99
C LYS A 56 19.71 2.02 1.55
N TYR A 57 19.68 3.31 1.26
CA TYR A 57 20.02 3.87 -0.05
C TYR A 57 21.32 4.68 0.03
N PRO A 58 22.23 4.59 -0.97
CA PRO A 58 22.07 3.93 -2.27
C PRO A 58 22.46 2.44 -2.32
N GLU A 59 22.91 1.85 -1.22
CA GLU A 59 23.49 0.50 -1.25
C GLU A 59 22.48 -0.63 -1.44
N LEU A 60 21.18 -0.34 -1.34
CA LEU A 60 20.06 -1.28 -1.43
C LEU A 60 20.18 -2.47 -0.45
N ILE A 61 20.71 -2.18 0.74
CA ILE A 61 20.83 -3.17 1.80
C ILE A 61 19.53 -3.21 2.59
N LEU A 62 18.87 -4.37 2.64
CA LEU A 62 17.69 -4.58 3.48
C LEU A 62 18.05 -4.35 4.95
N LYS A 63 17.29 -3.47 5.60
CA LYS A 63 17.43 -3.12 7.01
C LYS A 63 16.40 -3.81 7.89
N GLU A 64 15.16 -3.77 7.47
CA GLU A 64 14.00 -4.23 8.22
C GLU A 64 12.92 -4.67 7.22
N TYR A 65 12.05 -5.58 7.62
CA TYR A 65 10.83 -5.87 6.89
C TYR A 65 9.70 -6.24 7.87
N SER A 66 8.48 -6.05 7.41
CA SER A 66 7.29 -6.48 8.13
C SER A 66 6.39 -7.27 7.19
N VAL A 67 5.64 -8.22 7.78
CA VAL A 67 4.63 -9.00 7.07
C VAL A 67 3.32 -8.90 7.83
N VAL A 68 2.25 -8.64 7.09
CA VAL A 68 0.87 -8.64 7.61
C VAL A 68 0.00 -9.52 6.71
N VAL A 69 -0.69 -10.45 7.35
CA VAL A 69 -1.65 -11.35 6.70
C VAL A 69 -3.06 -10.92 7.11
N GLY A 70 -3.99 -10.86 6.14
CA GLY A 70 -5.37 -10.49 6.42
C GLY A 70 -6.31 -10.86 5.28
N GLU A 71 -7.62 -10.88 5.56
CA GLU A 71 -8.63 -11.04 4.51
C GLU A 71 -8.75 -9.77 3.66
N VAL A 72 -8.89 -9.95 2.35
CA VAL A 72 -9.15 -8.90 1.36
C VAL A 72 -10.53 -9.11 0.76
N ASP A 73 -11.49 -8.32 1.22
CA ASP A 73 -12.92 -8.46 0.87
C ASP A 73 -13.36 -7.58 -0.32
N ILE A 74 -12.50 -6.71 -0.82
CA ILE A 74 -12.80 -5.85 -1.98
C ILE A 74 -12.41 -6.60 -3.26
N PRO A 75 -13.31 -6.82 -4.23
CA PRO A 75 -12.99 -7.53 -5.46
C PRO A 75 -11.99 -6.77 -6.32
N TYR A 76 -11.30 -7.47 -7.22
CA TYR A 76 -10.49 -6.81 -8.23
C TYR A 76 -11.39 -6.05 -9.21
N VAL A 77 -11.16 -4.75 -9.31
CA VAL A 77 -11.80 -3.86 -10.30
C VAL A 77 -10.68 -3.06 -10.98
N PRO A 78 -10.48 -3.20 -12.30
CA PRO A 78 -9.45 -2.46 -13.03
C PRO A 78 -9.53 -0.95 -12.74
N GLY A 79 -8.38 -0.34 -12.46
CA GLY A 79 -8.26 1.09 -12.10
C GLY A 79 -8.58 1.44 -10.64
N LEU A 80 -9.00 0.47 -9.82
CA LEU A 80 -9.33 0.66 -8.39
C LEU A 80 -8.51 -0.24 -7.46
N LEU A 81 -7.34 -0.72 -7.90
CA LEU A 81 -6.49 -1.65 -7.16
C LEU A 81 -6.10 -1.13 -5.77
N ALA A 82 -5.82 0.17 -5.66
CA ALA A 82 -5.47 0.81 -4.41
C ALA A 82 -6.51 0.58 -3.30
N PHE A 83 -7.81 0.56 -3.62
CA PHE A 83 -8.85 0.30 -2.62
C PHE A 83 -8.81 -1.13 -2.09
N ARG A 84 -8.35 -2.07 -2.91
CA ARG A 84 -8.21 -3.49 -2.56
C ARG A 84 -6.97 -3.74 -1.70
N GLU A 85 -5.85 -3.10 -2.02
CA GLU A 85 -4.53 -3.46 -1.45
C GLU A 85 -3.99 -2.50 -0.41
N ALA A 86 -4.21 -1.20 -0.60
CA ALA A 86 -3.66 -0.17 0.28
C ALA A 86 -4.02 -0.38 1.76
N PRO A 87 -5.23 -0.83 2.15
CA PRO A 87 -5.54 -1.05 3.57
C PRO A 87 -4.65 -2.09 4.25
N LEU A 88 -4.22 -3.14 3.55
CA LEU A 88 -3.35 -4.17 4.12
C LEU A 88 -1.88 -3.76 4.02
N MET A 89 -1.49 -3.11 2.91
CA MET A 89 -0.16 -2.51 2.74
C MET A 89 0.14 -1.44 3.79
N PHE A 90 -0.83 -0.58 4.14
CA PHE A 90 -0.67 0.41 5.22
C PHE A 90 -0.39 -0.26 6.57
N LYS A 91 -1.08 -1.36 6.90
CA LYS A 91 -0.80 -2.11 8.14
C LYS A 91 0.60 -2.69 8.15
N ALA A 92 1.10 -3.17 7.00
CA ALA A 92 2.47 -3.63 6.89
C ALA A 92 3.46 -2.48 7.12
N TYR A 93 3.26 -1.34 6.48
CA TYR A 93 4.12 -0.17 6.67
C TYR A 93 4.07 0.40 8.09
N GLU A 94 2.89 0.49 8.71
CA GLU A 94 2.74 0.87 10.12
C GLU A 94 3.49 -0.09 11.05
N LYS A 95 3.39 -1.40 10.79
CA LYS A 95 4.11 -2.43 11.57
C LYS A 95 5.63 -2.37 11.37
N LEU A 96 6.09 -1.95 10.19
CA LEU A 96 7.51 -1.71 9.93
C LEU A 96 8.07 -0.60 10.85
N GLY A 97 7.22 0.37 11.23
CA GLY A 97 7.56 1.41 12.20
C GLY A 97 8.66 2.36 11.73
N ALA A 98 8.94 2.39 10.42
CA ALA A 98 9.99 3.19 9.82
C ALA A 98 9.43 4.45 9.14
N ASP A 99 10.20 5.54 9.18
CA ASP A 99 9.96 6.77 8.44
C ASP A 99 10.89 6.80 7.22
N ALA A 100 10.46 6.19 6.11
CA ALA A 100 11.25 6.10 4.89
C ALA A 100 11.22 7.42 4.10
N ASP A 101 12.36 7.80 3.51
CA ASP A 101 12.44 9.04 2.71
C ASP A 101 11.68 8.91 1.36
N LEU A 102 11.47 7.68 0.88
CA LEU A 102 10.71 7.35 -0.34
C LEU A 102 10.00 6.02 -0.16
N ILE A 103 8.76 5.91 -0.65
CA ILE A 103 8.00 4.68 -0.71
C ILE A 103 7.76 4.30 -2.17
N ILE A 104 8.14 3.09 -2.56
CA ILE A 104 7.85 2.47 -3.85
C ILE A 104 6.75 1.44 -3.62
N ILE A 105 5.70 1.50 -4.44
CA ILE A 105 4.52 0.64 -4.35
C ILE A 105 4.35 -0.04 -5.71
N ASP A 106 4.12 -1.35 -5.71
CA ASP A 106 3.72 -2.07 -6.93
C ASP A 106 2.26 -1.73 -7.30
N GLY A 107 1.98 -1.45 -8.57
CA GLY A 107 0.76 -0.80 -9.03
C GLY A 107 0.22 -1.27 -10.37
#